data_AF-A0A521XU06-F1
#
_entry.id   AF-A0A521XU06-F1
#
_cell.length_a   1.000
_cell.length_b   1.000
_cell.length_c   1.000
_cell.angle_alpha   90.00
_cell.angle_beta   90.00
_cell.angle_gamma   90.00
#
_symmetry.space_group_name_H-M   'P 1'
#
loop_
_entity.id
_entity.type
_entity.pdbx_description
1 polymer ?
#
loop_
_entity_poly.entity_id
_entity_poly.type
_entity_poly.pdbx_seq_one_letter_code
_entity_poly.pdbx_strand_id
1 'polypeptide(L)'
;LLQDPGFVIHPPMLYTGYVGFSVAFAITQAALIRGKLDADWAQLTRRFALAAWCFLTFGIALGSWWAYRVLGWGGFWFWDPVENASLLPWLSGTALIHVLLLCERRGIAQGWAALLAIISFALSLLGTFLVRSGVLISAHTFANDPARGLFLLILLTLVVFAALTIYVIRVPIFVTKNPTPFSLFSRETALLLNSALLFIATLTVLLGTLYPLILDALHFGLISVGAPYFNTVMAPLAFIVLFFMGLASFSRRTSMLIAHSGFAILILGILLSSHLNEEREVRIHPGNAVTVGPYQFFFLNTESADGSNYHGIRANFDVVKNNRHIAYLSPEKRIYTVREMVMTKVDIHPGIFRDLYIALGEPLNHDDWSVRLYYKPFIRFIWFGGALMMVGGIAAILQREKRKHAAP
;
A
#
# COMPACT_ATOMS: atom_id res chain seq x y z
N LEU A 1 21.49 1.76 -7.22
CA LEU A 1 20.06 1.85 -6.87
C LEU A 1 19.17 2.32 -8.02
N LEU A 2 19.50 3.43 -8.71
CA LEU A 2 18.70 4.03 -9.80
C LEU A 2 18.47 3.14 -11.04
N GLN A 3 19.12 1.98 -11.12
CA GLN A 3 18.95 1.00 -12.20
C GLN A 3 18.02 -0.16 -11.81
N ASP A 4 17.56 -0.26 -10.55
CA ASP A 4 16.59 -1.28 -10.18
C ASP A 4 15.21 -0.92 -10.75
N PRO A 5 14.57 -1.79 -11.57
CA PRO A 5 13.29 -1.48 -12.19
C PRO A 5 12.18 -1.19 -11.18
N GLY A 6 12.15 -1.90 -10.05
CA GLY A 6 11.16 -1.70 -9.01
C GLY A 6 11.28 -0.30 -8.41
N PHE A 7 12.51 0.13 -8.11
CA PHE A 7 12.79 1.47 -7.60
C PHE A 7 12.38 2.58 -8.59
N VAL A 8 12.62 2.36 -9.89
CA VAL A 8 12.32 3.36 -10.93
C VAL A 8 10.83 3.47 -11.24
N ILE A 9 10.10 2.36 -11.21
CA ILE A 9 8.72 2.30 -11.71
C ILE A 9 7.70 2.60 -10.61
N HIS A 10 7.90 2.14 -9.37
CA HIS A 10 6.86 2.27 -8.34
C HIS A 10 6.52 3.73 -7.97
N PRO A 11 7.48 4.68 -7.85
CA PRO A 11 7.13 6.04 -7.46
C PRO A 11 6.29 6.77 -8.53
N PRO A 12 6.62 6.73 -9.85
CA PRO A 12 5.74 7.26 -10.89
C PRO A 12 4.32 6.68 -10.87
N MET A 13 4.15 5.39 -10.53
CA MET A 13 2.82 4.78 -10.42
C MET A 13 2.04 5.33 -9.23
N LEU A 14 2.69 5.49 -8.07
CA LEU A 14 2.09 6.15 -6.89
C LEU A 14 1.67 7.59 -7.19
N TYR A 15 2.55 8.38 -7.81
CA TYR A 15 2.25 9.76 -8.19
C TYR A 15 1.13 9.85 -9.23
N THR A 16 1.07 8.92 -10.19
CA THR A 16 -0.04 8.84 -11.15
C THR A 16 -1.36 8.58 -10.42
N GLY A 17 -1.34 7.72 -9.40
CA GLY A 17 -2.47 7.50 -8.51
C GLY A 17 -2.90 8.77 -7.73
N TYR A 18 -1.94 9.47 -7.11
CA TYR A 18 -2.19 10.73 -6.40
C TYR A 18 -2.80 11.80 -7.30
N VAL A 19 -2.19 12.01 -8.47
CA VAL A 19 -2.68 12.98 -9.47
C VAL A 19 -4.05 12.54 -10.02
N GLY A 20 -4.29 11.23 -10.18
CA GLY A 20 -5.56 10.70 -10.65
C GLY A 20 -6.76 11.11 -9.77
N PHE A 21 -6.58 11.19 -8.44
CA PHE A 21 -7.64 11.66 -7.54
C PHE A 21 -7.98 13.14 -7.70
N SER A 22 -7.11 13.96 -8.29
CA SER A 22 -7.42 15.37 -8.60
C SER A 22 -8.59 15.49 -9.59
N VAL A 23 -8.75 14.53 -10.49
CA VAL A 23 -9.85 14.52 -11.47
C VAL A 23 -11.18 14.22 -10.77
N ALA A 24 -11.21 13.20 -9.91
CA ALA A 24 -12.39 12.87 -9.12
C ALA A 24 -12.79 14.03 -8.18
N PHE A 25 -11.80 14.70 -7.59
CA PHE A 25 -11.97 15.91 -6.81
C PHE A 25 -12.57 17.05 -7.64
N ALA A 26 -11.99 17.38 -8.79
CA ALA A 26 -12.43 18.48 -9.64
C ALA A 26 -13.88 18.29 -10.15
N ILE A 27 -14.22 17.07 -10.58
CA ILE A 27 -15.59 16.71 -10.99
C ILE A 27 -16.57 16.91 -9.83
N THR A 28 -16.16 16.51 -8.62
CA THR A 28 -16.97 16.66 -7.40
C THR A 28 -17.15 18.13 -7.00
N GLN A 29 -16.10 18.95 -7.05
CA GLN A 29 -16.21 20.37 -6.76
C GLN A 29 -17.13 21.07 -7.77
N ALA A 30 -17.00 20.76 -9.07
CA ALA A 30 -17.88 21.29 -10.10
C ALA A 30 -19.35 20.88 -9.88
N ALA A 31 -19.60 19.63 -9.47
CA ALA A 31 -20.92 19.11 -9.16
C ALA A 31 -21.54 19.79 -7.93
N LEU A 32 -20.76 20.02 -6.86
CA LEU A 32 -21.20 20.76 -5.68
C LEU A 32 -21.56 22.21 -6.01
N ILE A 33 -20.71 22.91 -6.77
CA ILE A 33 -20.96 24.30 -7.19
C ILE A 33 -22.24 24.40 -8.03
N ARG A 34 -22.46 23.44 -8.94
CA ARG A 34 -23.65 23.39 -9.80
C ARG A 34 -24.91 22.90 -9.09
N GLY A 35 -24.81 22.38 -7.88
CA GLY A 35 -25.97 21.80 -7.20
C GLY A 35 -26.42 20.47 -7.84
N LYS A 36 -25.52 19.67 -8.43
CA LYS A 36 -25.85 18.44 -9.16
C LYS A 36 -24.97 17.24 -8.77
N LEU A 37 -25.32 16.55 -7.68
CA LEU A 37 -24.77 15.24 -7.31
C LEU A 37 -25.70 14.12 -7.77
N ASP A 38 -25.78 13.91 -9.09
CA ASP A 38 -26.65 12.90 -9.71
C ASP A 38 -25.90 11.60 -10.05
N ALA A 39 -26.60 10.65 -10.66
CA ALA A 39 -26.01 9.38 -11.07
C ALA A 39 -24.92 9.53 -12.14
N ASP A 40 -25.03 10.54 -13.01
CA ASP A 40 -24.02 10.82 -14.05
C ASP A 40 -22.71 11.33 -13.42
N TRP A 41 -22.81 12.23 -12.42
CA TRP A 41 -21.66 12.63 -11.59
C TRP A 41 -21.02 11.42 -10.93
N ALA A 42 -21.83 10.55 -10.29
CA ALA A 42 -21.32 9.40 -9.57
C ALA A 42 -20.59 8.43 -10.50
N GLN A 43 -21.16 8.14 -11.68
CA GLN A 43 -20.56 7.26 -12.67
C GLN A 43 -19.24 7.83 -13.22
N LEU A 44 -19.23 9.11 -13.60
CA LEU A 44 -18.03 9.75 -14.15
C LEU A 44 -16.91 9.79 -13.10
N THR A 45 -17.22 10.23 -11.89
CA THR A 45 -16.27 10.30 -10.77
C THR A 45 -15.72 8.91 -10.45
N ARG A 46 -16.57 7.87 -10.46
CA ARG A 46 -16.16 6.48 -10.16
C ARG A 46 -15.13 5.95 -11.15
N ARG A 47 -15.26 6.27 -12.44
CA ARG A 47 -14.30 5.82 -13.47
C ARG A 47 -12.89 6.37 -13.21
N PHE A 48 -12.79 7.66 -12.90
CA PHE A 48 -11.50 8.28 -12.60
C PHE A 48 -10.95 7.86 -11.24
N ALA A 49 -11.80 7.73 -10.22
CA ALA A 49 -11.40 7.21 -8.91
C ALA A 49 -10.87 5.77 -9.01
N LEU A 50 -11.53 4.90 -9.80
CA LEU A 50 -11.05 3.54 -10.08
C LEU A 50 -9.69 3.54 -10.79
N ALA A 51 -9.49 4.41 -11.78
CA ALA A 51 -8.21 4.51 -12.49
C ALA A 51 -7.08 4.93 -11.53
N ALA A 52 -7.31 5.96 -10.72
CA ALA A 52 -6.38 6.42 -9.68
C ALA A 52 -6.05 5.30 -8.69
N TRP A 53 -7.08 4.59 -8.21
CA TRP A 53 -6.94 3.47 -7.29
C TRP A 53 -6.16 2.29 -7.88
N CYS A 54 -6.31 2.00 -9.17
CA CYS A 54 -5.52 0.96 -9.85
C CYS A 54 -4.03 1.31 -9.87
N PHE A 55 -3.69 2.56 -10.20
CA PHE A 55 -2.30 3.04 -10.18
C PHE A 55 -1.71 3.01 -8.76
N LEU A 56 -2.47 3.40 -7.73
CA LEU A 56 -2.02 3.26 -6.35
C LEU A 56 -1.82 1.81 -5.95
N THR A 57 -2.77 0.93 -6.27
CA THR A 57 -2.65 -0.51 -5.97
C THR A 57 -1.39 -1.09 -6.60
N PHE A 58 -1.12 -0.74 -7.85
CA PHE A 58 0.08 -1.17 -8.56
C PHE A 58 1.37 -0.59 -7.94
N GLY A 59 1.39 0.72 -7.67
CA GLY A 59 2.52 1.38 -7.04
C GLY A 59 2.86 0.83 -5.66
N ILE A 60 1.85 0.59 -4.81
CA ILE A 60 2.00 0.00 -3.47
C ILE A 60 2.53 -1.43 -3.60
N ALA A 61 1.88 -2.28 -4.42
CA ALA A 61 2.29 -3.67 -4.57
C ALA A 61 3.72 -3.81 -5.12
N LEU A 62 4.08 -2.97 -6.12
CA LEU A 62 5.42 -2.95 -6.69
C LEU A 62 6.46 -2.41 -5.71
N GLY A 63 6.10 -1.38 -4.93
CA GLY A 63 6.95 -0.83 -3.86
C GLY A 63 7.24 -1.86 -2.77
N SER A 64 6.22 -2.55 -2.27
CA SER A 64 6.38 -3.63 -1.29
C SER A 64 7.21 -4.81 -1.82
N TRP A 65 7.02 -5.18 -3.08
CA TRP A 65 7.83 -6.21 -3.73
C TRP A 65 9.29 -5.78 -3.91
N TRP A 66 9.51 -4.51 -4.25
CA TRP A 66 10.86 -3.94 -4.31
C TRP A 66 11.52 -3.95 -2.93
N ALA A 67 10.83 -3.47 -1.90
CA ALA A 67 11.32 -3.41 -0.52
C ALA A 67 11.76 -4.80 -0.03
N TYR A 68 10.93 -5.82 -0.30
CA TYR A 68 11.24 -7.21 0.02
C TYR A 68 12.58 -7.67 -0.57
N ARG A 69 12.88 -7.31 -1.82
CA ARG A 69 14.08 -7.75 -2.54
C ARG A 69 15.33 -6.90 -2.32
N VAL A 70 15.23 -5.72 -1.70
CA VAL A 70 16.34 -4.76 -1.71
C VAL A 70 16.71 -4.25 -0.32
N LEU A 71 15.80 -4.28 0.66
CA LEU A 71 16.08 -3.68 1.98
C LEU A 71 16.70 -4.66 3.00
N GLY A 72 16.82 -5.95 2.68
CA GLY A 72 17.62 -6.90 3.47
C GLY A 72 17.07 -7.30 4.85
N TRP A 73 15.99 -6.70 5.32
CA TRP A 73 15.37 -7.01 6.62
C TRP A 73 14.28 -8.08 6.55
N GLY A 74 14.07 -8.70 5.39
CA GLY A 74 13.19 -9.86 5.22
C GLY A 74 11.68 -9.56 5.18
N GLY A 75 11.23 -8.31 5.29
CA GLY A 75 9.81 -7.97 5.19
C GLY A 75 9.44 -7.12 3.96
N PHE A 76 8.15 -6.83 3.84
CA PHE A 76 7.54 -6.17 2.68
C PHE A 76 6.80 -4.87 2.98
N TRP A 77 6.54 -4.61 4.27
CA TRP A 77 5.85 -3.44 4.78
C TRP A 77 6.28 -3.21 6.23
N PHE A 78 6.76 -2.01 6.54
CA PHE A 78 7.30 -1.68 7.85
C PHE A 78 6.47 -0.63 8.61
N TRP A 79 5.36 -0.17 8.03
CA TRP A 79 4.60 0.98 8.55
C TRP A 79 5.43 2.25 8.64
N ASP A 80 6.40 2.39 7.73
CA ASP A 80 7.19 3.60 7.59
C ASP A 80 6.27 4.77 7.16
N PRO A 81 6.48 6.01 7.63
CA PRO A 81 5.61 7.13 7.29
C PRO A 81 5.41 7.37 5.78
N VAL A 82 6.39 7.07 4.93
CA VAL A 82 6.28 7.17 3.47
C VAL A 82 5.39 6.05 2.90
N GLU A 83 5.48 4.84 3.44
CA GLU A 83 4.58 3.74 3.12
C GLU A 83 3.14 4.11 3.51
N ASN A 84 2.95 4.60 4.75
CA ASN A 84 1.66 5.03 5.27
C ASN A 84 1.03 6.16 4.43
N ALA A 85 1.84 7.11 3.98
CA ALA A 85 1.41 8.20 3.10
C ALA A 85 0.75 7.69 1.80
N SER A 86 1.21 6.55 1.26
CA SER A 86 0.59 5.92 0.09
C SER A 86 -0.68 5.13 0.40
N LEU A 87 -0.76 4.55 1.60
CA LEU A 87 -1.92 3.77 2.05
C LEU A 87 -3.14 4.65 2.35
N LEU A 88 -2.94 5.87 2.83
CA LEU A 88 -4.01 6.81 3.19
C LEU A 88 -5.00 7.13 2.04
N PRO A 89 -4.55 7.64 0.87
CA PRO A 89 -5.45 7.86 -0.27
C PRO A 89 -5.98 6.56 -0.86
N TRP A 90 -5.28 5.43 -0.67
CA TRP A 90 -5.75 4.12 -1.12
C TRP A 90 -6.95 3.63 -0.30
N LEU A 91 -6.91 3.75 1.04
CA LEU A 91 -8.01 3.36 1.93
C LEU A 91 -9.26 4.24 1.71
N SER A 92 -9.08 5.56 1.75
CA SER A 92 -10.16 6.53 1.48
C SER A 92 -10.71 6.41 0.05
N GLY A 93 -9.84 6.19 -0.94
CA GLY A 93 -10.24 5.94 -2.33
C GLY A 93 -11.01 4.64 -2.51
N THR A 94 -10.64 3.59 -1.76
CA THR A 94 -11.40 2.33 -1.72
C THR A 94 -12.81 2.59 -1.20
N ALA A 95 -12.96 3.34 -0.09
CA ALA A 95 -14.26 3.74 0.42
C ALA A 95 -15.06 4.53 -0.64
N LEU A 96 -14.42 5.52 -1.26
CA LEU A 96 -15.01 6.38 -2.29
C LEU A 96 -15.62 5.58 -3.44
N ILE A 97 -14.88 4.64 -4.02
CA ILE A 97 -15.35 3.84 -5.17
C ILE A 97 -16.60 3.04 -4.83
N HIS A 98 -16.68 2.49 -3.61
CA HIS A 98 -17.83 1.73 -3.15
C HIS A 98 -19.05 2.62 -2.87
N VAL A 99 -18.85 3.81 -2.30
CA VAL A 99 -19.95 4.76 -2.06
C VAL A 99 -20.44 5.36 -3.38
N LEU A 100 -19.56 5.65 -4.34
CA LEU A 100 -19.98 6.12 -5.66
C LEU A 100 -20.85 5.09 -6.41
N LEU A 101 -20.60 3.79 -6.22
CA LEU A 101 -21.48 2.74 -6.76
C LEU A 101 -22.88 2.81 -6.14
N LEU A 102 -22.97 3.16 -4.86
CA LEU A 102 -24.24 3.33 -4.17
C LEU A 102 -24.98 4.59 -4.66
N CYS A 103 -24.26 5.69 -4.84
CA CYS A 103 -24.80 6.92 -5.45
C CYS A 103 -25.35 6.66 -6.86
N GLU A 104 -24.58 5.97 -7.69
CA GLU A 104 -24.95 5.66 -9.09
C GLU A 104 -26.21 4.78 -9.17
N ARG A 105 -26.33 3.76 -8.31
CA ARG A 105 -27.41 2.75 -8.43
C ARG A 105 -28.65 3.04 -7.61
N ARG A 106 -28.51 3.78 -6.51
CA ARG A 106 -29.58 4.00 -5.53
C ARG A 106 -29.85 5.47 -5.29
N GLY A 107 -28.99 6.39 -5.73
CA GLY A 107 -29.17 7.81 -5.49
C GLY A 107 -29.07 8.19 -4.02
N ILE A 108 -28.28 7.46 -3.23
CA ILE A 108 -28.07 7.75 -1.80
C ILE A 108 -26.58 7.97 -1.47
N ALA A 109 -26.31 8.58 -0.32
CA ALA A 109 -24.96 8.83 0.22
C ALA A 109 -24.08 9.78 -0.61
N GLN A 110 -24.68 10.68 -1.40
CA GLN A 110 -23.97 11.64 -2.24
C GLN A 110 -23.03 12.55 -1.44
N GLY A 111 -23.51 13.09 -0.31
CA GLY A 111 -22.67 13.91 0.57
C GLY A 111 -21.45 13.13 1.08
N TRP A 112 -21.64 11.87 1.49
CA TRP A 112 -20.54 11.03 1.93
C TRP A 112 -19.51 10.74 0.83
N ALA A 113 -19.97 10.41 -0.39
CA ALA A 113 -19.07 10.25 -1.53
C ALA A 113 -18.33 11.55 -1.88
N ALA A 114 -19.01 12.70 -1.85
CA ALA A 114 -18.39 13.98 -2.12
C ALA A 114 -17.29 14.31 -1.09
N LEU A 115 -17.54 14.05 0.20
CA LEU A 115 -16.54 14.22 1.25
C LEU A 115 -15.34 13.28 1.05
N LEU A 116 -15.58 12.00 0.75
CA LEU A 116 -14.51 11.04 0.49
C LEU A 116 -13.67 11.42 -0.74
N ALA A 117 -14.25 12.04 -1.77
CA ALA A 117 -13.50 12.54 -2.93
C ALA A 117 -12.57 13.69 -2.55
N ILE A 118 -13.03 14.62 -1.70
CA ILE A 118 -12.22 15.70 -1.15
C ILE A 118 -11.08 15.13 -0.30
N ILE A 119 -11.40 14.21 0.61
CA ILE A 119 -10.42 13.60 1.51
C ILE A 119 -9.37 12.78 0.75
N SER A 120 -9.76 11.98 -0.25
CA SER A 120 -8.81 11.17 -1.02
C SER A 120 -7.78 12.02 -1.76
N PHE A 121 -8.21 13.17 -2.32
CA PHE A 121 -7.29 14.12 -2.94
C PHE A 121 -6.45 14.88 -1.92
N ALA A 122 -7.04 15.31 -0.80
CA ALA A 122 -6.33 15.95 0.29
C ALA A 122 -5.20 15.05 0.84
N LEU A 123 -5.49 13.76 1.02
CA LEU A 123 -4.50 12.77 1.48
C LEU A 123 -3.41 12.50 0.42
N SER A 124 -3.73 12.62 -0.86
CA SER A 124 -2.73 12.54 -1.94
C SER A 124 -1.77 13.74 -1.92
N LEU A 125 -2.28 14.95 -1.68
CA LEU A 125 -1.46 16.15 -1.48
C LEU A 125 -0.65 16.07 -0.19
N LEU A 126 -1.26 15.63 0.92
CA LEU A 126 -0.59 15.40 2.19
C LEU A 126 0.54 14.38 2.05
N GLY A 127 0.30 13.25 1.38
CA GLY A 127 1.33 12.25 1.14
C GLY A 127 2.49 12.80 0.32
N THR A 128 2.20 13.62 -0.69
CA THR A 128 3.25 14.31 -1.46
C THR A 128 4.04 15.30 -0.60
N PHE A 129 3.37 16.05 0.27
CA PHE A 129 4.01 16.94 1.25
C PHE A 129 4.93 16.16 2.18
N LEU A 130 4.42 15.11 2.82
CA LEU A 130 5.14 14.28 3.80
C LEU A 130 6.45 13.73 3.21
N VAL A 131 6.41 13.21 1.98
CA VAL A 131 7.57 12.61 1.31
C VAL A 131 8.60 13.65 0.84
N ARG A 132 8.19 14.89 0.58
CA ARG A 132 9.06 15.93 -0.03
C ARG A 132 9.58 16.97 0.95
N SER A 133 8.86 17.24 2.02
CA SER A 133 9.16 18.33 2.94
C SER A 133 10.42 18.13 3.77
N GLY A 134 10.89 16.88 3.92
CA GLY A 134 11.97 16.53 4.83
C GLY A 134 11.55 16.54 6.30
N VAL A 135 10.25 16.68 6.59
CA VAL A 135 9.69 16.64 7.96
C VAL A 135 9.67 15.20 8.51
N LEU A 136 9.69 14.19 7.63
CA LEU A 136 9.77 12.79 8.01
C LEU A 136 11.22 12.30 8.09
N ILE A 137 11.51 11.50 9.12
CA ILE A 137 12.65 10.60 9.14
C ILE A 137 12.17 9.27 8.56
N SER A 138 12.70 8.86 7.41
CA SER A 138 12.27 7.63 6.71
C SER A 138 13.40 7.01 5.91
N ALA A 139 13.40 5.68 5.82
CA ALA A 139 14.30 4.94 4.94
C ALA A 139 13.96 5.11 3.44
N HIS A 140 12.76 5.65 3.13
CA HIS A 140 12.23 5.82 1.78
C HIS A 140 12.30 7.27 1.27
N THR A 141 12.87 8.20 2.04
CA THR A 141 13.07 9.59 1.61
C THR A 141 14.39 9.73 0.86
N PHE A 142 14.34 9.87 -0.47
CA PHE A 142 15.53 10.00 -1.33
C PHE A 142 15.77 11.42 -1.87
N ALA A 143 14.81 12.33 -1.71
CA ALA A 143 14.87 13.69 -2.25
C ALA A 143 14.04 14.67 -1.42
N ASN A 144 14.70 15.30 -0.45
CA ASN A 144 14.12 16.33 0.42
C ASN A 144 14.28 17.71 -0.23
N ASP A 145 13.20 18.47 -0.30
CA ASP A 145 13.17 19.85 -0.80
C ASP A 145 12.21 20.64 0.09
N PRO A 146 12.71 21.26 1.18
CA PRO A 146 11.87 21.98 2.13
C PRO A 146 11.06 23.12 1.50
N ALA A 147 11.60 23.80 0.49
CA ALA A 147 10.90 24.88 -0.21
C ALA A 147 9.67 24.34 -0.97
N ARG A 148 9.82 23.20 -1.66
CA ARG A 148 8.67 22.50 -2.27
C ARG A 148 7.71 21.96 -1.21
N GLY A 149 8.22 21.50 -0.08
CA GLY A 149 7.42 21.11 1.08
C GLY A 149 6.49 22.23 1.54
N LEU A 150 7.03 23.42 1.78
CA LEU A 150 6.24 24.59 2.18
C LEU A 150 5.19 24.96 1.12
N PHE A 151 5.56 24.97 -0.16
CA PHE A 151 4.61 25.20 -1.24
C PHE A 151 3.45 24.21 -1.21
N LEU A 152 3.74 22.91 -1.05
CA LEU A 152 2.72 21.86 -0.98
C LEU A 152 1.82 22.00 0.25
N LEU A 153 2.36 22.43 1.38
CA LEU A 153 1.58 22.68 2.61
C LEU A 153 0.60 23.85 2.43
N ILE A 154 1.06 24.95 1.83
CA ILE A 154 0.21 26.10 1.52
C ILE A 154 -0.88 25.69 0.53
N LEU A 155 -0.51 24.99 -0.54
CA LEU A 155 -1.44 24.48 -1.54
C LEU A 155 -2.49 23.56 -0.90
N LEU A 156 -2.06 22.58 -0.09
CA LEU A 156 -2.94 21.69 0.64
C LEU A 156 -3.94 22.48 1.49
N THR A 157 -3.45 23.42 2.29
CA THR A 157 -4.28 24.23 3.19
C THR A 157 -5.33 25.01 2.43
N LEU A 158 -4.93 25.75 1.39
CA LEU A 158 -5.84 26.58 0.60
C LEU A 158 -6.89 25.74 -0.15
N VAL A 159 -6.45 24.68 -0.81
CA VAL A 159 -7.34 23.84 -1.63
C VAL A 159 -8.32 23.06 -0.76
N VAL A 160 -7.85 22.46 0.34
CA VAL A 160 -8.71 21.70 1.26
C VAL A 160 -9.69 22.63 1.96
N PHE A 161 -9.24 23.80 2.44
CA PHE A 161 -10.11 24.78 3.06
C PHE A 161 -11.22 25.22 2.11
N ALA A 162 -10.87 25.68 0.90
CA ALA A 162 -11.85 26.11 -0.09
C ALA A 162 -12.85 24.99 -0.47
N ALA A 163 -12.36 23.77 -0.68
CA ALA A 163 -13.18 22.62 -1.02
C ALA A 163 -14.16 22.23 0.10
N LEU A 164 -13.70 22.24 1.36
CA LEU A 164 -14.55 21.95 2.51
C LEU A 164 -15.56 23.07 2.76
N THR A 165 -15.20 24.34 2.53
CA THR A 165 -16.16 25.46 2.59
C THR A 165 -17.28 25.27 1.56
N ILE A 166 -16.94 24.97 0.31
CA ILE A 166 -17.94 24.67 -0.74
C ILE A 166 -18.80 23.48 -0.33
N TYR A 167 -18.19 22.41 0.17
CA TYR A 167 -18.89 21.22 0.64
C TYR A 167 -19.91 21.56 1.73
N VAL A 168 -19.50 22.22 2.81
CA VAL A 168 -20.38 22.57 3.94
C VAL A 168 -21.55 23.45 3.49
N ILE A 169 -21.32 24.41 2.60
CA ILE A 169 -22.37 25.30 2.08
C ILE A 169 -23.34 24.56 1.16
N ARG A 170 -22.86 23.63 0.33
CA ARG A 170 -23.66 23.00 -0.73
C ARG A 170 -24.33 21.69 -0.33
N VAL A 171 -23.75 20.92 0.58
CA VAL A 171 -24.27 19.59 0.99
C VAL A 171 -25.72 19.61 1.48
N PRO A 172 -26.18 20.60 2.29
CA PRO A 172 -27.57 20.65 2.75
C PRO A 172 -28.61 20.65 1.62
N ILE A 173 -28.25 21.14 0.43
CA ILE A 173 -29.13 21.14 -0.76
C ILE A 173 -29.49 19.72 -1.20
N PHE A 174 -28.60 18.76 -0.94
CA PHE A 174 -28.74 17.36 -1.36
C PHE A 174 -29.28 16.44 -0.26
N VAL A 175 -29.48 16.96 0.95
CA VAL A 175 -30.09 16.18 2.03
C VAL A 175 -31.57 16.03 1.72
N THR A 176 -31.98 14.79 1.39
CA THR A 176 -33.38 14.46 1.11
C THR A 176 -34.25 14.74 2.32
N LYS A 177 -35.27 15.60 2.16
CA LYS A 177 -36.24 15.93 3.23
C LYS A 177 -37.08 14.73 3.70
N ASN A 178 -37.19 13.68 2.86
CA ASN A 178 -37.83 12.41 3.19
C ASN A 178 -36.83 11.27 2.94
N PRO A 179 -36.10 10.79 3.96
CA PRO A 179 -35.16 9.70 3.78
C PRO A 179 -35.89 8.41 3.39
N THR A 180 -35.38 7.71 2.37
CA THR A 180 -35.86 6.36 2.05
C THR A 180 -35.64 5.45 3.26
N PRO A 181 -36.63 4.63 3.66
CA PRO A 181 -36.48 3.73 4.81
C PRO A 181 -35.26 2.83 4.61
N PHE A 182 -34.36 2.83 5.59
CA PHE A 182 -33.11 2.08 5.55
C PHE A 182 -33.29 0.78 6.33
N SER A 183 -33.18 -0.37 5.65
CA SER A 183 -33.16 -1.66 6.34
C SER A 183 -31.79 -1.88 6.98
N LEU A 184 -31.75 -2.21 8.27
CA LEU A 184 -30.51 -2.55 8.97
C LEU A 184 -29.77 -3.72 8.31
N PHE A 185 -30.51 -4.70 7.80
CA PHE A 185 -29.98 -5.86 7.09
C PHE A 185 -30.17 -5.66 5.59
N SER A 186 -29.27 -4.89 4.98
CA SER A 186 -29.25 -4.67 3.54
C SER A 186 -27.83 -4.63 2.99
N ARG A 187 -27.71 -4.81 1.68
CA ARG A 187 -26.43 -4.68 0.97
C ARG A 187 -25.91 -3.25 1.03
N GLU A 188 -26.83 -2.29 0.97
CA GLU A 188 -26.57 -0.86 1.09
C GLU A 188 -25.96 -0.53 2.46
N THR A 189 -26.52 -1.10 3.54
CA THR A 189 -25.95 -0.98 4.90
C THR A 189 -24.56 -1.57 4.98
N ALA A 190 -24.34 -2.77 4.46
CA ALA A 190 -23.03 -3.41 4.47
C ALA A 190 -21.98 -2.60 3.69
N LEU A 191 -22.34 -2.00 2.56
CA LEU A 191 -21.47 -1.11 1.79
C LEU A 191 -21.14 0.18 2.55
N LEU A 192 -22.13 0.81 3.20
CA LEU A 192 -21.90 2.00 4.02
C LEU A 192 -21.03 1.69 5.24
N LEU A 193 -21.29 0.59 5.95
CA LEU A 193 -20.47 0.15 7.09
C LEU A 193 -19.03 -0.11 6.66
N ASN A 194 -18.80 -0.82 5.54
CA ASN A 194 -17.45 -0.99 4.99
C ASN A 194 -16.78 0.34 4.67
N SER A 195 -17.50 1.30 4.07
CA SER A 195 -16.94 2.61 3.78
C SER A 195 -16.56 3.37 5.06
N ALA A 196 -17.36 3.24 6.12
CA ALA A 196 -17.08 3.85 7.42
C ALA A 196 -15.86 3.18 8.10
N LEU A 197 -15.75 1.86 8.03
CA LEU A 197 -14.60 1.11 8.56
C LEU A 197 -13.30 1.46 7.82
N LEU A 198 -13.34 1.59 6.49
CA LEU A 198 -12.20 2.05 5.68
C LEU A 198 -11.83 3.50 6.01
N PHE A 199 -12.80 4.34 6.32
CA PHE A 199 -12.54 5.70 6.77
C PHE A 199 -11.92 5.74 8.18
N ILE A 200 -12.41 4.91 9.11
CA ILE A 200 -11.79 4.72 10.43
C ILE A 200 -10.34 4.24 10.28
N ALA A 201 -10.09 3.25 9.42
CA ALA A 201 -8.74 2.78 9.12
C ALA A 201 -7.84 3.91 8.58
N THR A 202 -8.37 4.74 7.68
CA THR A 202 -7.68 5.94 7.19
C THR A 202 -7.31 6.88 8.35
N LEU A 203 -8.26 7.18 9.25
CA LEU A 203 -8.02 8.06 10.39
C LEU A 203 -6.99 7.48 11.36
N THR A 204 -7.04 6.17 11.65
CA THR A 204 -6.05 5.50 12.50
C THR A 204 -4.65 5.60 11.91
N VAL A 205 -4.49 5.31 10.61
CA VAL A 205 -3.18 5.42 9.95
C VAL A 205 -2.71 6.87 9.93
N LEU A 206 -3.61 7.82 9.68
CA LEU A 206 -3.29 9.25 9.64
C LEU A 206 -2.82 9.74 11.00
N LEU A 207 -3.56 9.40 12.07
CA LEU A 207 -3.20 9.75 13.44
C LEU A 207 -1.87 9.12 13.83
N GLY A 208 -1.68 7.82 13.62
CA GLY A 208 -0.39 7.17 13.93
C GLY A 208 0.80 7.78 13.18
N THR A 209 0.58 8.27 11.96
CA THR A 209 1.63 8.88 11.14
C THR A 209 1.92 10.33 11.53
N LEU A 210 0.88 11.14 11.80
CA LEU A 210 1.04 12.57 12.11
C LEU A 210 1.30 12.86 13.58
N TYR A 211 0.89 11.97 14.50
CA TYR A 211 0.98 12.23 15.93
C TYR A 211 2.42 12.47 16.42
N PRO A 212 3.44 11.67 16.02
CA PRO A 212 4.84 11.99 16.32
C PRO A 212 5.28 13.37 15.81
N LEU A 213 4.86 13.75 14.60
CA LEU A 213 5.20 15.05 14.00
C LEU A 213 4.57 16.22 14.75
N ILE A 214 3.33 16.04 15.22
CA ILE A 214 2.62 17.06 15.99
C ILE A 214 3.31 17.28 17.34
N LEU A 215 3.71 16.21 18.04
CA LEU A 215 4.40 16.33 19.32
C LEU A 215 5.78 16.98 19.17
N ASP A 216 6.53 16.62 18.13
CA ASP A 216 7.81 17.25 17.82
C ASP A 216 7.63 18.74 17.51
N ALA A 217 6.67 19.09 16.66
CA ALA A 217 6.37 20.47 16.30
C ALA A 217 5.90 21.34 17.50
N LEU A 218 5.29 20.73 18.51
CA LEU A 218 4.87 21.39 19.76
C LEU A 218 5.94 21.35 20.85
N HIS A 219 7.13 20.78 20.57
CA HIS A 219 8.22 20.59 21.53
C HIS A 219 7.84 19.75 22.76
N PHE A 220 6.90 18.81 22.61
CA PHE A 220 6.48 17.88 23.66
C PHE A 220 7.29 16.56 23.69
N GLY A 221 8.32 16.46 22.85
CA GLY A 221 9.25 15.34 22.82
C GLY A 221 9.08 14.45 21.58
N LEU A 222 10.11 13.64 21.35
CA LEU A 222 10.16 12.72 20.22
C LEU A 222 9.64 11.35 20.64
N ILE A 223 8.56 10.91 20.00
CA ILE A 223 8.06 9.55 20.09
C ILE A 223 8.16 8.86 18.73
N SER A 224 8.12 7.54 18.73
CA SER A 224 8.00 6.76 17.50
C SER A 224 6.78 5.87 17.58
N VAL A 225 5.97 5.87 16.52
CA VAL A 225 4.82 4.98 16.36
C VAL A 225 5.18 3.98 15.27
N GLY A 226 5.46 2.74 15.66
CA GLY A 226 5.87 1.67 14.75
C GLY A 226 4.81 0.59 14.54
N ALA A 227 5.23 -0.48 13.87
CA ALA A 227 4.40 -1.62 13.51
C ALA A 227 3.49 -2.18 14.63
N PRO A 228 3.89 -2.26 15.92
CA PRO A 228 3.02 -2.76 16.98
C PRO A 228 1.68 -2.02 17.10
N TYR A 229 1.69 -0.68 16.99
CA TYR A 229 0.47 0.13 17.02
C TYR A 229 -0.43 -0.20 15.82
N PHE A 230 0.13 -0.09 14.61
CA PHE A 230 -0.66 -0.26 13.40
C PHE A 230 -1.19 -1.68 13.25
N ASN A 231 -0.40 -2.72 13.55
CA ASN A 231 -0.85 -4.10 13.48
C ASN A 231 -2.00 -4.37 14.46
N THR A 232 -1.91 -3.84 15.69
CA THR A 232 -2.94 -4.03 16.72
C THR A 232 -4.29 -3.45 16.29
N VAL A 233 -4.29 -2.29 15.62
CA VAL A 233 -5.54 -1.64 15.20
C VAL A 233 -6.02 -2.11 13.82
N MET A 234 -5.10 -2.27 12.87
CA MET A 234 -5.45 -2.59 11.48
C MET A 234 -5.84 -4.05 11.28
N ALA A 235 -5.26 -5.00 12.03
CA ALA A 235 -5.62 -6.41 11.84
C ALA A 235 -7.10 -6.70 12.18
N PRO A 236 -7.65 -6.29 13.34
CA PRO A 236 -9.08 -6.44 13.61
C PRO A 236 -9.97 -5.73 12.59
N LEU A 237 -9.61 -4.49 12.21
CA LEU A 237 -10.35 -3.74 11.20
C LEU A 237 -10.39 -4.47 9.85
N ALA A 238 -9.27 -5.05 9.42
CA ALA A 238 -9.20 -5.81 8.18
C ALA A 238 -10.13 -7.04 8.21
N PHE A 239 -10.20 -7.77 9.34
CA PHE A 239 -11.12 -8.89 9.49
C PHE A 239 -12.59 -8.47 9.45
N ILE A 240 -12.94 -7.36 10.11
CA ILE A 240 -14.31 -6.83 10.10
C ILE A 240 -14.70 -6.36 8.69
N VAL A 241 -13.79 -5.67 7.98
CA VAL A 241 -13.99 -5.28 6.59
C VAL A 241 -14.20 -6.50 5.70
N LEU A 242 -13.38 -7.55 5.84
CA LEU A 242 -13.55 -8.80 5.09
C LEU A 242 -14.90 -9.46 5.36
N PHE A 243 -15.36 -9.47 6.61
CA PHE A 243 -16.67 -10.01 6.98
C PHE A 243 -17.81 -9.27 6.27
N PHE A 244 -17.88 -7.94 6.38
CA PHE A 244 -18.91 -7.15 5.71
C PHE A 244 -18.75 -7.14 4.18
N MET A 245 -17.53 -7.28 3.68
CA MET A 245 -17.27 -7.47 2.25
C MET A 245 -17.92 -8.75 1.75
N GLY A 246 -17.82 -9.86 2.49
CA GLY A 246 -18.53 -11.11 2.20
C GLY A 246 -20.05 -10.93 2.13
N LEU A 247 -20.63 -10.19 3.08
CA LEU A 247 -22.07 -9.89 3.10
C LEU A 247 -22.51 -8.97 1.94
N ALA A 248 -21.65 -8.04 1.52
CA ALA A 248 -21.94 -7.13 0.42
C ALA A 248 -21.69 -7.74 -0.98
N SER A 249 -20.87 -8.79 -1.05
CA SER A 249 -20.39 -9.41 -2.29
C SER A 249 -21.28 -10.55 -2.77
N PHE A 250 -22.45 -10.20 -3.31
CA PHE A 250 -23.27 -11.09 -4.15
C PHE A 250 -23.37 -10.58 -5.60
N SER A 251 -22.32 -9.88 -6.05
CA SER A 251 -22.27 -9.38 -7.43
C SER A 251 -21.88 -10.51 -8.38
N ARG A 252 -22.74 -10.83 -9.35
CA ARG A 252 -22.41 -11.73 -10.47
C ARG A 252 -21.39 -11.14 -11.47
N ARG A 253 -20.87 -9.92 -11.23
CA ARG A 253 -19.90 -9.28 -12.12
C ARG A 253 -18.50 -9.85 -11.87
N THR A 254 -17.92 -10.45 -12.91
CA THR A 254 -16.57 -11.05 -12.90
C THR A 254 -15.50 -10.06 -12.44
N SER A 255 -15.56 -8.78 -12.85
CA SER A 255 -14.61 -7.74 -12.42
C SER A 255 -14.56 -7.55 -10.90
N MET A 256 -15.73 -7.51 -10.26
CA MET A 256 -15.84 -7.40 -8.80
C MET A 256 -15.31 -8.66 -8.12
N LEU A 257 -15.69 -9.85 -8.62
CA LEU A 257 -15.21 -11.12 -8.07
C LEU A 257 -13.68 -11.20 -8.13
N ILE A 258 -13.07 -10.88 -9.27
CA ILE A 258 -11.60 -10.87 -9.42
C ILE A 258 -10.96 -9.91 -8.41
N ALA A 259 -11.45 -8.67 -8.29
CA ALA A 259 -10.87 -7.70 -7.38
C ALA A 259 -10.97 -8.13 -5.91
N HIS A 260 -12.13 -8.63 -5.49
CA HIS A 260 -12.38 -9.00 -4.10
C HIS A 260 -11.69 -10.32 -3.72
N SER A 261 -11.64 -11.29 -4.64
CA SER A 261 -10.80 -12.48 -4.48
C SER A 261 -9.32 -12.13 -4.38
N GLY A 262 -8.85 -11.15 -5.17
CA GLY A 262 -7.51 -10.60 -5.04
C GLY A 262 -7.22 -10.07 -3.64
N PHE A 263 -8.14 -9.26 -3.08
CA PHE A 263 -8.01 -8.74 -1.72
C PHE A 263 -8.00 -9.86 -0.67
N ALA A 264 -8.89 -10.86 -0.79
CA ALA A 264 -8.91 -12.00 0.13
C ALA A 264 -7.60 -12.81 0.09
N ILE A 265 -7.05 -13.06 -1.11
CA ILE A 265 -5.76 -13.74 -1.29
C ILE A 265 -4.61 -12.91 -0.72
N LEU A 266 -4.63 -11.58 -0.90
CA LEU A 266 -3.65 -10.67 -0.33
C LEU A 266 -3.65 -10.75 1.20
N ILE A 267 -4.81 -10.65 1.84
CA ILE A 267 -4.92 -10.74 3.31
C ILE A 267 -4.47 -12.12 3.80
N LEU A 268 -4.87 -13.20 3.13
CA LEU A 268 -4.41 -14.54 3.46
C LEU A 268 -2.88 -14.67 3.35
N GLY A 269 -2.28 -14.10 2.30
CA GLY A 269 -0.84 -14.04 2.12
C GLY A 269 -0.12 -13.30 3.25
N ILE A 270 -0.65 -12.12 3.65
CA ILE A 270 -0.11 -11.34 4.78
C ILE A 270 -0.18 -12.16 6.06
N LEU A 271 -1.34 -12.76 6.37
CA LEU A 271 -1.55 -13.53 7.60
C LEU A 271 -0.62 -14.75 7.66
N LEU A 272 -0.61 -15.58 6.62
CA LEU A 272 0.20 -16.79 6.59
C LEU A 272 1.70 -16.46 6.59
N SER A 273 2.13 -15.46 5.81
CA SER A 273 3.54 -15.07 5.78
C SER A 273 4.00 -14.44 7.09
N SER A 274 3.13 -13.73 7.81
CA SER A 274 3.50 -13.10 9.08
C SER A 274 3.55 -14.11 10.23
N HIS A 275 2.64 -15.09 10.24
CA HIS A 275 2.53 -16.07 11.33
C HIS A 275 3.42 -17.30 11.15
N LEU A 276 3.63 -17.77 9.91
CA LEU A 276 4.38 -19.01 9.62
C LEU A 276 5.83 -18.75 9.21
N ASN A 277 6.26 -17.49 9.18
CA ASN A 277 7.65 -17.14 8.91
C ASN A 277 8.58 -17.70 9.98
N GLU A 278 9.70 -18.28 9.54
CA GLU A 278 10.84 -18.60 10.40
C GLU A 278 12.06 -17.77 9.98
N GLU A 279 12.72 -17.17 10.96
CA GLU A 279 13.90 -16.32 10.79
C GLU A 279 15.04 -16.79 11.71
N ARG A 280 16.26 -16.80 11.19
CA ARG A 280 17.49 -16.98 11.96
C ARG A 280 18.51 -15.93 11.55
N GLU A 281 18.95 -15.13 12.52
CA GLU A 281 20.11 -14.25 12.39
C GLU A 281 21.28 -14.91 13.12
N VAL A 282 22.37 -15.18 12.38
CA VAL A 282 23.48 -16.02 12.86
C VAL A 282 24.81 -15.48 12.38
N ARG A 283 25.85 -15.71 13.19
CA ARG A 283 27.24 -15.66 12.74
C ARG A 283 27.56 -16.98 12.05
N ILE A 284 28.15 -16.91 10.86
CA ILE A 284 28.48 -18.10 10.07
C ILE A 284 29.90 -18.00 9.49
N HIS A 285 30.56 -19.16 9.43
CA HIS A 285 31.90 -19.36 8.88
C HIS A 285 31.78 -20.33 7.68
N PRO A 286 32.62 -20.20 6.62
CA PRO A 286 32.65 -21.16 5.52
C PRO A 286 32.72 -22.61 6.00
N GLY A 287 31.91 -23.48 5.41
CA GLY A 287 31.74 -24.88 5.77
C GLY A 287 30.61 -25.16 6.79
N ASN A 288 30.12 -24.13 7.50
CA ASN A 288 29.03 -24.32 8.46
C ASN A 288 27.67 -24.42 7.77
N ALA A 289 26.74 -25.12 8.44
CA ALA A 289 25.36 -25.24 8.02
C ALA A 289 24.41 -24.67 9.07
N VAL A 290 23.33 -24.01 8.63
CA VAL A 290 22.29 -23.47 9.50
C VAL A 290 20.93 -23.97 9.03
N THR A 291 20.10 -24.42 9.97
CA THR A 291 18.77 -24.95 9.66
C THR A 291 17.70 -23.88 9.89
N VAL A 292 16.84 -23.65 8.89
CA VAL A 292 15.66 -22.77 8.98
C VAL A 292 14.47 -23.48 8.34
N GLY A 293 13.40 -23.69 9.11
CA GLY A 293 12.31 -24.59 8.73
C GLY A 293 12.85 -25.97 8.34
N PRO A 294 12.41 -26.55 7.22
CA PRO A 294 12.88 -27.86 6.76
C PRO A 294 14.12 -27.79 5.85
N TYR A 295 14.88 -26.68 5.83
CA TYR A 295 16.01 -26.46 4.93
C TYR A 295 17.31 -26.27 5.71
N GLN A 296 18.40 -26.79 5.16
CA GLN A 296 19.77 -26.56 5.63
C GLN A 296 20.49 -25.66 4.63
N PHE A 297 21.06 -24.56 5.13
CA PHE A 297 21.83 -23.58 4.38
C PHE A 297 23.31 -23.78 4.69
N PHE A 298 24.08 -24.28 3.73
CA PHE A 298 25.52 -24.47 3.82
C PHE A 298 26.24 -23.24 3.28
N PHE A 299 27.03 -22.57 4.11
CA PHE A 299 27.84 -21.45 3.66
C PHE A 299 29.12 -21.95 3.01
N LEU A 300 29.31 -21.67 1.73
CA LEU A 300 30.40 -22.21 0.93
C LEU A 300 31.64 -21.33 1.02
N ASN A 301 31.53 -20.08 0.57
CA ASN A 301 32.61 -19.11 0.50
C ASN A 301 32.08 -17.70 0.22
N THR A 302 32.99 -16.73 0.20
CA THR A 302 32.77 -15.37 -0.29
C THR A 302 33.66 -15.07 -1.49
N GLU A 303 33.20 -14.20 -2.38
CA GLU A 303 33.95 -13.70 -3.52
C GLU A 303 33.71 -12.19 -3.73
N SER A 304 34.64 -11.51 -4.41
CA SER A 304 34.43 -10.10 -4.80
C SER A 304 33.29 -10.01 -5.81
N ALA A 305 32.40 -9.04 -5.60
CA ALA A 305 31.26 -8.75 -6.45
C ALA A 305 31.33 -7.31 -6.92
N ASP A 306 32.22 -7.04 -7.87
CA ASP A 306 32.39 -5.72 -8.47
C ASP A 306 31.42 -5.52 -9.64
N GLY A 307 30.65 -4.45 -9.58
CA GLY A 307 29.75 -4.01 -10.65
C GLY A 307 30.20 -2.69 -11.26
N SER A 308 29.50 -2.25 -12.31
CA SER A 308 29.83 -1.00 -13.03
C SER A 308 29.77 0.27 -12.16
N ASN A 309 29.07 0.21 -11.02
CA ASN A 309 28.84 1.35 -10.12
C ASN A 309 28.86 0.97 -8.63
N TYR A 310 29.36 -0.21 -8.28
CA TYR A 310 29.51 -0.65 -6.90
C TYR A 310 30.67 -1.63 -6.75
N HIS A 311 31.30 -1.61 -5.59
CA HIS A 311 32.17 -2.69 -5.12
C HIS A 311 31.40 -3.51 -4.10
N GLY A 312 31.67 -4.80 -3.98
CA GLY A 312 30.86 -5.63 -3.09
C GLY A 312 31.45 -6.98 -2.80
N ILE A 313 30.75 -7.70 -1.93
CA ILE A 313 31.06 -9.08 -1.57
C ILE A 313 29.82 -9.91 -1.82
N ARG A 314 30.00 -11.04 -2.48
CA ARG A 314 28.98 -12.08 -2.63
C ARG A 314 29.31 -13.23 -1.72
N ALA A 315 28.31 -13.75 -1.02
CA ALA A 315 28.43 -14.97 -0.23
C ALA A 315 27.65 -16.07 -0.92
N ASN A 316 28.23 -17.26 -1.09
CA ASN A 316 27.60 -18.37 -1.79
C ASN A 316 27.10 -19.41 -0.78
N PHE A 317 25.85 -19.82 -0.95
CA PHE A 317 25.18 -20.82 -0.12
C PHE A 317 24.64 -21.96 -0.97
N ASP A 318 24.78 -23.20 -0.49
CA ASP A 318 24.01 -24.34 -0.98
C ASP A 318 22.82 -24.58 -0.03
N VAL A 319 21.62 -24.73 -0.58
CA VAL A 319 20.42 -25.04 0.19
C VAL A 319 19.96 -26.46 -0.10
N VAL A 320 19.87 -27.26 0.97
CA VAL A 320 19.50 -28.67 0.91
C VAL A 320 18.24 -28.94 1.72
N LYS A 321 17.40 -29.86 1.26
CA LYS A 321 16.28 -30.42 2.03
C LYS A 321 16.26 -31.93 1.86
N ASN A 322 16.22 -32.66 2.97
CA ASN A 322 16.22 -34.14 2.98
C ASN A 322 17.35 -34.73 2.10
N ASN A 323 18.57 -34.23 2.28
CA ASN A 323 19.77 -34.61 1.53
C ASN A 323 19.67 -34.40 0.00
N ARG A 324 18.72 -33.59 -0.48
CA ARG A 324 18.62 -33.18 -1.88
C ARG A 324 18.92 -31.70 -2.02
N HIS A 325 19.80 -31.36 -2.96
CA HIS A 325 20.05 -29.99 -3.38
C HIS A 325 18.74 -29.34 -3.86
N ILE A 326 18.48 -28.12 -3.39
CA ILE A 326 17.33 -27.30 -3.76
C ILE A 326 17.77 -26.13 -4.63
N ALA A 327 18.76 -25.36 -4.20
CA ALA A 327 19.25 -24.18 -4.91
C ALA A 327 20.58 -23.68 -4.35
N TYR A 328 21.36 -23.03 -5.21
CA TYR A 328 22.42 -22.12 -4.78
C TYR A 328 21.86 -20.71 -4.60
N LEU A 329 22.24 -20.05 -3.51
CA LEU A 329 21.87 -18.66 -3.21
C LEU A 329 23.10 -17.82 -2.95
N SER A 330 23.15 -16.66 -3.59
CA SER A 330 24.30 -15.78 -3.68
C SER A 330 23.94 -14.33 -3.33
N PRO A 331 23.54 -14.03 -2.07
CA PRO A 331 23.32 -12.66 -1.63
C PRO A 331 24.60 -11.82 -1.76
N GLU A 332 24.43 -10.51 -1.90
CA GLU A 332 25.54 -9.56 -2.05
C GLU A 332 25.41 -8.39 -1.08
N LYS A 333 26.54 -7.96 -0.52
CA LYS A 333 26.69 -6.67 0.15
C LYS A 333 27.39 -5.72 -0.82
N ARG A 334 26.75 -4.60 -1.16
CA ARG A 334 27.21 -3.66 -2.19
C ARG A 334 27.47 -2.28 -1.60
N ILE A 335 28.58 -1.68 -1.96
CA ILE A 335 29.01 -0.33 -1.61
C ILE A 335 29.00 0.49 -2.90
N TYR A 336 28.08 1.46 -2.98
CA TYR A 336 27.97 2.31 -4.17
C TYR A 336 28.91 3.52 -4.08
N THR A 337 29.88 3.59 -4.98
CA THR A 337 31.05 4.50 -4.93
C THR A 337 30.68 5.99 -4.92
N VAL A 338 29.56 6.39 -5.52
CA VAL A 338 29.19 7.82 -5.69
C VAL A 338 28.43 8.39 -4.47
N ARG A 339 27.73 7.55 -3.72
CA ARG A 339 26.89 7.97 -2.58
C ARG A 339 27.32 7.37 -1.24
N GLU A 340 28.37 6.55 -1.24
CA GLU A 340 28.86 5.80 -0.07
C GLU A 340 27.74 5.05 0.68
N MET A 341 26.71 4.61 -0.05
CA MET A 341 25.61 3.87 0.53
C MET A 341 25.92 2.38 0.47
N VAL A 342 25.86 1.73 1.62
CA VAL A 342 25.94 0.27 1.75
C VAL A 342 24.54 -0.30 1.63
N MET A 343 24.37 -1.28 0.74
CA MET A 343 23.09 -1.94 0.48
C MET A 343 23.28 -3.44 0.43
N THR A 344 22.35 -4.18 1.02
CA THR A 344 22.29 -5.63 0.87
C THR A 344 21.36 -5.98 -0.29
N LYS A 345 21.89 -6.59 -1.35
CA LYS A 345 21.07 -7.28 -2.34
C LYS A 345 20.86 -8.70 -1.83
N VAL A 346 19.62 -9.02 -1.50
CA VAL A 346 19.27 -10.37 -1.05
C VAL A 346 19.21 -11.32 -2.22
N ASP A 347 19.36 -12.61 -1.92
CA ASP A 347 19.03 -13.65 -2.87
C ASP A 347 17.86 -14.50 -2.37
N ILE A 348 16.99 -14.86 -3.31
CA ILE A 348 15.70 -15.46 -3.03
C ILE A 348 15.54 -16.66 -3.94
N HIS A 349 15.37 -17.85 -3.35
CA HIS A 349 14.92 -19.01 -4.11
C HIS A 349 13.39 -19.04 -4.07
N PRO A 350 12.73 -18.71 -5.19
CA PRO A 350 11.30 -18.54 -5.22
C PRO A 350 10.53 -19.86 -5.17
N GLY A 351 9.31 -19.83 -4.64
CA GLY A 351 8.39 -20.96 -4.73
C GLY A 351 6.93 -20.54 -4.63
N ILE A 352 6.01 -21.38 -5.10
CA ILE A 352 4.57 -21.05 -5.09
C ILE A 352 4.07 -20.83 -3.65
N PHE A 353 4.48 -21.71 -2.73
CA PHE A 353 4.03 -21.69 -1.34
C PHE A 353 5.04 -21.11 -0.35
N ARG A 354 6.27 -20.85 -0.78
CA ARG A 354 7.32 -20.29 0.07
C ARG A 354 8.46 -19.71 -0.74
N ASP A 355 9.06 -18.65 -0.20
CA ASP A 355 10.36 -18.17 -0.63
C ASP A 355 11.42 -18.56 0.42
N LEU A 356 12.61 -18.96 -0.04
CA LEU A 356 13.82 -19.01 0.79
C LEU A 356 14.57 -17.72 0.54
N TYR A 357 15.05 -17.08 1.60
CA TYR A 357 15.60 -15.74 1.51
C TYR A 357 16.86 -15.64 2.36
N ILE A 358 17.90 -15.05 1.79
CA ILE A 358 19.15 -14.78 2.50
C ILE A 358 19.53 -13.32 2.33
N ALA A 359 19.87 -12.67 3.44
CA ALA A 359 20.47 -11.35 3.46
C ALA A 359 21.81 -11.37 4.20
N LEU A 360 22.83 -10.75 3.59
CA LEU A 360 24.11 -10.51 4.24
C LEU A 360 24.01 -9.29 5.17
N GLY A 361 24.41 -9.50 6.42
CA GLY A 361 24.65 -8.46 7.41
C GLY A 361 26.03 -7.81 7.23
N GLU A 362 26.70 -7.54 8.34
CA GLU A 362 28.07 -7.01 8.34
C GLU A 362 29.11 -8.15 8.48
N PRO A 363 30.30 -7.98 7.90
CA PRO A 363 31.43 -8.85 8.21
C PRO A 363 31.79 -8.71 9.69
N LEU A 364 32.07 -9.82 10.35
CA LEU A 364 32.43 -9.85 11.77
C LEU A 364 33.94 -10.00 11.96
N ASN A 365 34.56 -10.85 11.13
CA ASN A 365 36.01 -11.05 11.01
C ASN A 365 36.36 -11.28 9.53
N HIS A 366 37.61 -11.68 9.22
CA HIS A 366 38.05 -11.94 7.84
C HIS A 366 37.15 -12.93 7.08
N ASP A 367 36.73 -14.02 7.74
CA ASP A 367 35.93 -15.09 7.11
C ASP A 367 34.52 -15.24 7.72
N ASP A 368 34.25 -14.60 8.86
CA ASP A 368 32.96 -14.70 9.55
C ASP A 368 31.98 -13.60 9.13
N TRP A 369 30.73 -13.99 8.87
CA TRP A 369 29.67 -13.07 8.45
C TRP A 369 28.45 -13.17 9.36
N SER A 370 27.81 -12.02 9.60
CA SER A 370 26.42 -12.01 10.08
C SER A 370 25.47 -12.24 8.90
N VAL A 371 24.56 -13.20 9.02
CA VAL A 371 23.63 -13.58 7.96
C VAL A 371 22.23 -13.76 8.52
N ARG A 372 21.24 -13.26 7.78
CA ARG A 372 19.82 -13.47 8.06
C ARG A 372 19.23 -14.44 7.05
N LEU A 373 18.71 -15.54 7.55
CA LEU A 373 18.12 -16.63 6.79
C LEU A 373 16.64 -16.71 7.10
N TYR A 374 15.80 -16.80 6.06
CA TYR A 374 14.36 -16.90 6.25
C TYR A 374 13.73 -18.01 5.43
N TYR A 375 12.71 -18.61 6.04
CA TYR A 375 11.66 -19.36 5.38
C TYR A 375 10.38 -18.52 5.40
N LYS A 376 9.89 -18.09 4.22
CA LYS A 376 8.77 -17.15 4.07
C LYS A 376 7.58 -17.80 3.34
N PRO A 377 6.63 -18.42 4.06
CA PRO A 377 5.45 -19.03 3.44
C PRO A 377 4.54 -17.98 2.78
N PHE A 378 3.95 -18.33 1.64
CA PHE A 378 2.86 -17.59 0.98
C PHE A 378 3.11 -16.11 0.65
N ILE A 379 4.35 -15.60 0.76
CA ILE A 379 4.68 -14.20 0.48
C ILE A 379 4.21 -13.76 -0.92
N ARG A 380 4.23 -14.66 -1.90
CA ARG A 380 3.80 -14.39 -3.28
C ARG A 380 2.30 -14.17 -3.43
N PHE A 381 1.50 -14.63 -2.49
CA PHE A 381 0.05 -14.43 -2.51
C PHE A 381 -0.28 -12.95 -2.29
N ILE A 382 0.60 -12.21 -1.59
CA ILE A 382 0.48 -10.76 -1.42
C ILE A 382 0.55 -10.06 -2.80
N TRP A 383 1.58 -10.39 -3.59
CA TRP A 383 1.78 -9.81 -4.93
C TRP A 383 0.68 -10.21 -5.89
N PHE A 384 0.33 -11.49 -5.89
CA PHE A 384 -0.71 -12.03 -6.75
C PHE A 384 -2.08 -11.43 -6.43
N GLY A 385 -2.41 -11.29 -5.15
CA GLY A 385 -3.63 -10.63 -4.70
C GLY A 385 -3.72 -9.17 -5.17
N GLY A 386 -2.64 -8.39 -5.01
CA GLY A 386 -2.56 -7.02 -5.52
C GLY A 386 -2.71 -6.94 -7.05
N ALA A 387 -2.11 -7.87 -7.79
CA ALA A 387 -2.27 -7.94 -9.24
C ALA A 387 -3.72 -8.26 -9.67
N LEU A 388 -4.39 -9.20 -8.99
CA LEU A 388 -5.81 -9.50 -9.24
C LEU A 388 -6.70 -8.30 -8.93
N MET A 389 -6.44 -7.57 -7.83
CA MET A 389 -7.14 -6.33 -7.50
C MET A 389 -7.07 -5.31 -8.63
N MET A 390 -5.87 -5.09 -9.17
CA MET A 390 -5.66 -4.21 -10.31
C MET A 390 -6.41 -4.69 -11.57
N VAL A 391 -6.31 -5.98 -11.91
CA VAL A 391 -7.02 -6.56 -13.07
C VAL A 391 -8.53 -6.41 -12.93
N GLY A 392 -9.08 -6.68 -11.75
CA GLY A 392 -10.51 -6.50 -11.49
C GLY A 392 -10.96 -5.04 -11.57
N GLY A 393 -10.13 -4.10 -11.09
CA GLY A 393 -10.35 -2.66 -11.22
C GLY A 393 -10.36 -2.17 -12.68
N ILE A 394 -9.34 -2.57 -13.46
CA ILE A 394 -9.25 -2.25 -14.89
C ILE A 394 -10.45 -2.84 -15.65
N ALA A 395 -10.80 -4.10 -15.39
CA ALA A 395 -11.96 -4.75 -15.98
C ALA A 395 -13.26 -4.01 -15.61
N ALA A 396 -13.37 -3.45 -14.41
CA ALA A 396 -14.52 -2.65 -14.00
C ALA A 396 -14.64 -1.32 -14.76
N ILE A 397 -13.51 -0.69 -15.13
CA ILE A 397 -13.47 0.54 -15.94
C ILE A 397 -13.89 0.24 -17.38
N LEU A 398 -13.37 -0.84 -17.97
CA LEU A 398 -13.64 -1.24 -19.36
C LEU A 398 -15.05 -1.79 -19.57
N GLN A 399 -15.72 -2.21 -18.49
CA GLN A 399 -17.05 -2.79 -18.57
C GLN A 399 -18.07 -1.71 -18.96
N ARG A 400 -18.63 -1.81 -20.18
CA ARG A 400 -19.77 -1.00 -20.61
C ARG A 400 -20.97 -1.28 -19.73
N GLU A 401 -21.46 -0.26 -19.02
CA GLU A 401 -22.72 -0.36 -18.31
C GLU A 401 -23.86 -0.26 -19.32
N LYS A 402 -24.57 -1.39 -19.53
CA LYS A 402 -25.86 -1.35 -20.22
C LYS A 402 -26.77 -0.45 -19.39
N ARG A 403 -27.04 0.76 -19.89
CA ARG A 403 -28.12 1.61 -19.38
C ARG A 403 -29.39 0.77 -19.43
N LYS A 404 -29.84 0.25 -18.29
CA LYS A 404 -31.25 -0.09 -18.17
C LYS A 404 -31.95 1.26 -18.15
N HIS A 405 -32.48 1.69 -19.29
CA HIS A 405 -33.50 2.73 -19.29
C HIS A 405 -34.55 2.25 -18.28
N ALA A 406 -34.71 2.99 -17.19
CA ALA A 406 -35.95 2.93 -16.45
C ALA A 406 -37.03 3.29 -17.47
N ALA A 407 -37.94 2.35 -17.74
CA ALA A 407 -39.11 2.64 -18.53
C ALA A 407 -39.86 3.81 -17.87
N PRO A 408 -40.44 4.73 -18.67
CA PRO A 408 -41.00 5.99 -18.20
C PRO A 408 -42.08 5.83 -17.14
#